data_AF-A0A7V5X1K0-F1
#
_entry.id   AF-A0A7V5X1K0-F1
#
_cell.length_a   1.000
_cell.length_b   1.000
_cell.length_c   1.000
_cell.angle_alpha   90.00
_cell.angle_beta   90.00
_cell.angle_gamma   90.00
#
_symmetry.space_group_name_H-M   'P 1'
#
loop_
_entity.id
_entity.type
_entity.pdbx_description
1 polymer ?
#
loop_
_entity_poly.entity_id
_entity_poly.type
_entity_poly.pdbx_seq_one_letter_code
_entity_poly.pdbx_strand_id
1 'polypeptide(L)' 'MDRLVKNIKDKTKEKALINFLRELPFIDIEESTVQNKNKTASSNVRKLFGIWKDRDVSLNEIREKAWPKMNI' A
#
# COMPACT_ATOMS: atom_id res chain seq x y z
N MET A 1 12.19 31.32 -1.91
CA MET A 1 12.11 29.96 -2.50
C MET A 1 10.74 29.84 -3.09
N ASP A 2 10.66 29.68 -4.41
CA ASP A 2 9.39 29.74 -5.13
C ASP A 2 8.98 28.32 -5.54
N ARG A 3 7.73 27.95 -5.24
CA ARG A 3 7.22 26.60 -5.47
C ARG A 3 6.29 26.58 -6.67
N LEU A 4 6.63 25.77 -7.66
CA LEU A 4 5.84 25.58 -8.87
C LEU A 4 5.07 24.25 -8.80
N VAL A 5 3.74 24.30 -8.80
CA VAL A 5 2.87 23.11 -8.88
C VAL A 5 2.20 23.09 -10.25
N LYS A 6 2.44 22.02 -11.02
CA LYS A 6 1.86 21.84 -12.36
C LYS A 6 1.03 20.56 -12.41
N ASN A 7 -0.14 20.64 -13.05
CA ASN A 7 -0.98 19.49 -13.35
C ASN A 7 -0.86 19.15 -14.83
N ILE A 8 -0.26 18.01 -15.15
CA ILE A 8 -0.02 17.58 -16.53
C ILE A 8 -1.11 16.59 -16.93
N LYS A 9 -1.91 16.95 -17.93
CA LYS A 9 -3.03 16.10 -18.40
C LYS A 9 -2.56 14.87 -19.19
N ASP A 10 -1.36 14.91 -19.75
CA ASP A 10 -0.79 13.88 -20.61
C ASP A 10 0.41 13.19 -19.93
N LYS A 11 0.19 11.98 -19.44
CA LYS A 11 1.19 11.17 -18.73
C LYS A 11 2.42 10.83 -19.58
N THR A 12 2.30 10.83 -20.91
CA THR A 12 3.45 10.54 -21.78
C THR A 12 4.42 11.72 -21.82
N LYS A 13 3.89 12.94 -21.76
CA LYS A 13 4.66 14.19 -21.76
C LYS A 13 5.19 14.57 -20.39
N GLU A 14 4.58 14.06 -19.32
CA GLU A 14 5.03 14.23 -17.94
C GLU A 14 6.49 13.78 -17.76
N LYS A 15 6.84 12.56 -18.21
CA LYS A 15 8.20 12.03 -18.08
C LYS A 15 9.23 12.88 -18.85
N ALA A 16 8.89 13.29 -20.07
CA ALA A 16 9.77 14.13 -20.88
C ALA A 16 10.04 15.49 -20.22
N LEU A 17 8.99 16.11 -19.64
CA LEU A 17 9.11 17.38 -18.92
C LEU A 17 9.95 17.22 -17.65
N ILE A 18 9.73 16.16 -16.86
CA ILE A 18 10.51 15.90 -15.64
C ILE A 18 11.99 15.72 -16.00
N ASN A 19 12.30 14.94 -17.02
CA ASN A 19 13.67 14.72 -17.45
C ASN A 19 14.36 16.03 -17.88
N PHE A 20 13.67 16.87 -18.67
CA PHE A 20 14.18 18.19 -19.03
C PHE A 20 14.44 19.08 -17.81
N LEU A 21 13.52 19.09 -16.84
CA LEU A 21 13.69 19.89 -15.63
C LEU A 21 14.86 19.40 -14.75
N ARG A 22 15.18 18.10 -14.76
CA ARG A 22 16.33 17.53 -14.04
C ARG A 22 17.68 17.95 -14.62
N GLU A 23 17.74 18.32 -15.90
CA GLU A 23 18.97 18.77 -16.53
C GLU A 23 19.38 20.18 -16.09
N LEU A 24 18.46 20.93 -15.48
CA LEU A 24 18.72 22.30 -15.03
C LEU A 24 19.34 22.27 -13.62
N PRO A 25 20.57 22.79 -13.44
CA PRO A 25 21.35 22.62 -12.19
C PRO A 25 20.81 23.42 -11.00
N PHE A 26 19.76 24.21 -11.22
CA PHE A 26 19.13 25.08 -10.23
C PHE A 26 17.71 24.64 -9.86
N ILE A 27 17.26 23.48 -10.37
CA ILE A 27 15.92 22.95 -10.13
C ILE A 27 16.01 21.66 -9.32
N ASP A 28 15.56 21.73 -8.07
CA ASP A 28 15.32 20.55 -7.26
C ASP A 28 13.90 20.04 -7.50
N ILE A 29 13.78 18.79 -7.95
CA ILE A 29 12.48 18.14 -8.18
C ILE A 29 12.15 17.26 -6.99
N GLU A 30 11.24 17.72 -6.16
CA GLU A 30 10.61 16.90 -5.12
C GLU A 30 9.49 16.07 -5.75
N GLU A 31 9.79 14.82 -6.10
CA GLU A 31 8.72 13.86 -6.37
C GLU A 31 7.99 13.60 -5.06
N SER A 32 6.79 14.17 -4.91
CA SER A 32 5.83 13.64 -3.96
C SER A 32 5.46 12.26 -4.47
N THR A 33 6.26 11.25 -4.12
CA THR A 33 5.78 9.89 -4.13
C THR A 33 4.55 9.94 -3.25
N VAL A 34 3.38 9.96 -3.87
CA VAL A 34 2.24 9.31 -3.25
C VAL A 34 2.71 7.88 -3.16
N GLN A 35 3.47 7.58 -2.09
CA GLN A 35 3.38 6.29 -1.48
C GLN A 35 1.88 6.16 -1.34
N ASN A 36 1.28 5.38 -2.23
CA ASN A 36 0.30 4.43 -1.78
C ASN A 36 1.02 3.71 -0.65
N LYS A 37 0.94 4.32 0.54
CA LYS A 37 0.70 3.62 1.76
C LYS A 37 -0.54 2.84 1.40
N ASN A 38 -0.34 1.71 0.74
CA ASN A 38 -0.91 0.47 1.18
C ASN A 38 -0.62 0.51 2.67
N LYS A 39 -1.54 1.18 3.40
CA LYS A 39 -1.88 0.77 4.72
C LYS A 39 -2.17 -0.71 4.48
N THR A 40 -1.15 -1.55 4.64
CA THR A 40 -1.26 -2.63 5.59
C THR A 40 -1.83 -1.94 6.82
N ALA A 41 -3.16 -1.75 6.80
CA ALA A 41 -3.92 -1.77 7.99
C ALA A 41 -3.43 -3.09 8.57
N SER A 42 -2.59 -2.98 9.60
CA SER A 42 -2.62 -3.94 10.67
C SER A 42 -4.06 -3.89 11.18
N SER A 43 -4.99 -4.44 10.38
CA SER A 43 -6.25 -4.94 10.84
C SER A 43 -5.78 -6.07 11.72
N ASN A 44 -5.52 -5.68 12.96
CA ASN A 44 -5.12 -6.58 14.00
C ASN A 44 -6.25 -7.60 14.00
N VAL A 45 -6.06 -8.76 13.36
CA VAL A 45 -7.13 -9.74 13.07
C VAL A 45 -7.85 -10.12 14.38
N ARG A 46 -7.12 -9.94 15.49
CA ARG A 46 -7.58 -9.92 16.87
C ARG A 46 -8.82 -9.06 17.16
N LYS A 47 -8.99 -7.91 16.50
CA LYS A 47 -10.20 -7.07 16.59
C LYS A 47 -11.43 -7.73 15.95
N LEU A 48 -11.24 -8.68 15.04
CA LEU A 48 -12.32 -9.45 14.39
C LEU A 48 -12.72 -10.69 15.21
N PHE A 49 -11.92 -11.10 16.21
CA PHE A 49 -12.22 -12.24 17.09
C PHE A 49 -13.31 -11.95 18.14
N GLY A 50 -13.96 -10.78 18.12
CA GLY A 50 -15.00 -10.42 19.09
C GLY A 50 -16.13 -11.44 19.21
N ILE A 51 -16.55 -12.03 18.09
CA ILE A 51 -17.59 -13.08 18.04
C ILE A 51 -17.08 -14.47 18.48
N TRP A 52 -15.76 -14.65 18.62
CA TRP A 52 -15.12 -15.91 19.04
C TRP A 52 -14.51 -15.82 20.44
N LYS A 53 -14.68 -14.70 21.14
CA LYS A 53 -14.02 -14.41 22.43
C LYS A 53 -14.35 -15.45 23.52
N ASP A 54 -15.57 -15.98 23.51
CA ASP A 54 -16.04 -16.96 24.50
C ASP A 54 -15.96 -18.40 24.00
N ARG A 55 -15.34 -18.63 22.82
CA ARG A 55 -15.10 -19.98 22.30
C ARG A 55 -13.63 -20.34 22.49
N ASP A 56 -13.41 -21.51 23.08
CA ASP A 56 -12.08 -22.11 23.14
C ASP A 56 -11.72 -22.68 21.76
N VAL A 57 -11.22 -21.82 20.88
CA VAL A 57 -10.81 -22.20 19.52
C VAL A 57 -9.30 -22.14 19.40
N SER A 58 -8.68 -23.30 19.20
CA SER A 58 -7.25 -23.38 18.94
C SER A 58 -6.93 -23.11 17.47
N LEU A 59 -5.72 -22.60 17.18
CA LEU A 59 -5.26 -22.41 15.80
C LEU A 59 -5.23 -23.72 14.99
N ASN A 60 -4.99 -24.86 15.67
CA ASN A 60 -5.01 -26.17 15.03
C ASN A 60 -6.42 -26.53 14.56
N GLU A 61 -7.44 -26.30 15.39
CA GLU A 61 -8.84 -26.58 15.03
C GLU A 61 -9.32 -25.73 13.84
N ILE A 62 -8.92 -24.46 13.78
CA ILE A 62 -9.22 -23.58 12.63
C ILE A 62 -8.58 -24.14 11.36
N ARG A 63 -7.31 -24.55 11.45
CA ARG A 63 -6.58 -25.09 10.29
C ARG A 63 -7.20 -26.40 9.80
N GLU A 64 -7.59 -27.30 10.70
CA GLU A 64 -8.23 -28.57 10.33
C GLU A 64 -9.61 -28.38 9.69
N LYS A 65 -10.44 -27.47 10.21
CA LYS A 65 -11.79 -27.23 9.65
C LYS A 65 -11.76 -26.52 8.31
N ALA A 66 -10.84 -25.58 8.11
CA ALA A 66 -10.82 -24.77 6.91
C ALA A 66 -9.92 -25.36 5.81
N TRP A 67 -8.96 -26.22 6.18
CA TRP A 67 -8.17 -27.02 5.25
C TRP A 67 -8.24 -28.48 5.70
N PRO A 68 -9.42 -29.13 5.57
CA PRO A 68 -9.51 -30.56 5.81
C PRO A 68 -8.55 -31.22 4.82
N LYS A 69 -7.44 -31.75 5.35
CA LYS A 69 -6.51 -32.53 4.53
C LYS A 69 -7.34 -33.65 3.93
N MET A 70 -7.55 -33.62 2.62
CA MET A 70 -7.94 -34.82 1.89
C MET A 70 -6.88 -35.87 2.22
N ASN A 71 -7.29 -36.92 2.96
CA ASN A 71 -6.54 -38.15 2.99
C ASN A 71 -6.46 -38.64 1.55
N ILE A 72 -5.29 -38.49 0.93
CA ILE A 72 -4.87 -39.16 -0.29
C ILE A 72 -3.93 -40.27 0.15
#